data_AF-A0A151L232-F1
#
_entry.id   AF-A0A151L232-F1
#
_cell.length_a   1.000
_cell.length_b   1.000
_cell.length_c   1.000
_cell.angle_alpha   90.00
_cell.angle_beta   90.00
_cell.angle_gamma   90.00
#
_symmetry.space_group_name_H-M   'P 1'
#
loop_
_entity.id
_entity.type
_entity.pdbx_description
1 polymer ?
#
loop_
_entity_poly.entity_id
_entity_poly.type
_entity_poly.pdbx_seq_one_letter_code
_entity_poly.pdbx_strand_id
1 'polypeptide(L)'
;YNNKLYIGPHHTSTTKSRVLSEKDIQSSGYDKDVEMKSVKENFDRQSSKRFEKYEERMKEKRQKRKEERDKNIQEIVKKDKMEKHLAEKIEKGCLKCGCALGGGVLPVWGLVSGLWYGTWLQYLSEEALPAGIKAGLKEGLKQIKLITKIYRGTDEIPVITVDQMLSSGKFTNGVNLYDMVKHINNSLYNELGEGNFSQFWIQIDGMVNCETIDMFNTNNSTHIAAVAKAVEEGEALKVAEFAANTSLLSNTIIVSVVAILLIVLVMIIIYLVLRYRRKKKMKKKAEYTKLLNE
;
A
#
# COMPACT_ATOMS: atom_id res chain seq x y z
N TYR A 1 31.25 22.00 62.54
CA TYR A 1 31.39 20.55 62.36
C TYR A 1 31.09 20.24 60.90
N ASN A 2 32.12 20.19 60.04
CA ASN A 2 32.87 18.97 59.64
C ASN A 2 31.94 17.90 59.01
N ASN A 3 32.21 17.25 57.87
CA ASN A 3 33.25 17.32 56.85
C ASN A 3 32.79 16.34 55.72
N LYS A 4 33.09 16.68 54.46
CA LYS A 4 33.48 15.85 53.29
C LYS A 4 33.27 14.31 53.30
N LEU A 5 32.93 13.76 52.12
CA LEU A 5 33.85 13.07 51.17
C LEU A 5 33.08 12.65 49.88
N TYR A 6 33.40 13.23 48.70
CA TYR A 6 34.04 12.64 47.50
C TYR A 6 33.37 11.37 46.94
N ILE A 7 33.16 11.17 45.64
CA ILE A 7 34.15 10.95 44.55
C ILE A 7 33.42 11.03 43.18
N GLY A 8 33.98 11.74 42.18
CA GLY A 8 33.61 11.60 40.74
C GLY A 8 34.48 10.54 40.04
N PRO A 9 34.19 10.12 38.78
CA PRO A 9 34.97 10.71 37.69
C PRO A 9 34.33 10.74 36.27
N HIS A 10 34.66 11.82 35.55
CA HIS A 10 35.15 11.90 34.16
C HIS A 10 34.51 11.14 32.99
N HIS A 11 34.07 11.91 31.98
CA HIS A 11 34.56 11.72 30.60
C HIS A 11 34.76 13.06 29.88
N THR A 12 36.02 13.49 29.83
CA THR A 12 36.51 14.55 28.93
C THR A 12 36.94 13.86 27.63
N SER A 13 36.31 14.17 26.49
CA SER A 13 36.77 13.65 25.21
C SER A 13 37.98 14.46 24.71
N THR A 14 39.16 13.86 24.87
CA THR A 14 40.44 14.38 24.41
C THR A 14 40.50 14.33 22.87
N THR A 15 40.12 15.41 22.20
CA THR A 15 40.39 15.55 20.76
C THR A 15 41.83 16.04 20.60
N LYS A 16 42.81 15.12 20.70
CA LYS A 16 44.21 15.39 20.32
C LYS A 16 44.26 15.62 18.81
N SER A 17 44.16 16.89 18.41
CA SER A 17 44.59 17.34 17.09
C SER A 17 46.09 17.06 16.96
N ARG A 18 46.47 16.13 16.09
CA ARG A 18 47.85 15.99 15.61
C ARG A 18 48.17 17.20 14.73
N VAL A 19 48.49 18.33 15.37
CA VAL A 19 49.16 19.44 14.69
C VAL A 19 50.63 19.02 14.61
N LEU A 20 51.10 18.70 13.41
CA LEU A 20 52.52 18.56 13.13
C LEU A 20 53.14 19.94 13.35
N SER A 21 53.85 20.10 14.47
CA SER A 21 54.71 21.25 14.73
C SER A 21 55.90 21.15 13.77
N GLU A 22 55.93 21.96 12.73
CA GLU A 22 57.17 22.27 12.00
C GLU A 22 58.12 22.92 13.00
N LYS A 23 59.11 22.15 13.47
CA LYS A 23 60.30 22.70 14.11
C LYS A 23 61.33 22.92 13.01
N ASP A 24 61.91 24.11 13.00
CA ASP A 24 62.98 24.50 12.09
C ASP A 24 64.10 23.44 12.10
N ILE A 25 64.22 22.73 10.99
CA ILE A 25 65.31 21.77 10.77
C ILE A 25 66.56 22.61 10.55
N GLN A 26 67.36 22.73 11.59
CA GLN A 26 68.70 23.29 11.53
C GLN A 26 69.47 22.54 10.43
N SER A 27 69.78 23.19 9.31
CA SER A 27 70.51 22.58 8.21
C SER A 27 71.95 22.32 8.67
N SER A 28 72.22 21.11 9.12
CA SER A 28 73.56 20.67 9.46
C SER A 28 74.44 20.73 8.21
N GLY A 29 75.57 21.46 8.28
CA GLY A 29 76.48 21.75 7.16
C GLY A 29 77.28 20.55 6.62
N TYR A 30 76.65 19.40 6.41
CA TYR A 30 77.25 18.17 5.88
C TYR A 30 77.27 18.09 4.35
N ASP A 31 76.90 19.17 3.65
CA ASP A 31 76.77 19.18 2.18
C ASP A 31 78.11 19.05 1.43
N LYS A 32 79.25 19.15 2.14
CA LYS A 32 80.62 19.01 1.60
C LYS A 32 81.32 17.71 2.00
N ASP A 33 80.68 16.85 2.78
CA ASP A 33 81.24 15.56 3.18
C ASP A 33 81.07 14.54 2.04
N VAL A 34 82.19 14.04 1.53
CA VAL A 34 82.25 13.12 0.38
C VAL A 34 81.49 11.82 0.67
N GLU A 35 81.55 11.35 1.92
CA GLU A 35 80.88 10.12 2.33
C GLU A 35 79.37 10.33 2.41
N MET A 36 78.92 11.45 2.99
CA MET A 36 77.50 11.83 3.05
C MET A 36 76.88 12.02 1.67
N LYS A 37 77.64 12.59 0.72
CA LYS A 37 77.18 12.77 -0.67
C LYS A 37 76.91 11.43 -1.36
N SER A 38 77.76 10.43 -1.14
CA SER A 38 77.58 9.08 -1.72
C SER A 38 76.34 8.36 -1.15
N VAL A 39 76.04 8.55 0.14
CA VAL A 39 74.86 8.00 0.79
C VAL A 39 73.59 8.65 0.26
N LYS A 40 73.58 9.98 0.10
CA LYS A 40 72.47 10.75 -0.48
C LYS A 40 72.17 10.30 -1.92
N GLU A 41 73.20 10.19 -2.76
CA GLU A 41 73.03 9.73 -4.15
C GLU A 41 72.50 8.29 -4.22
N ASN A 42 72.93 7.39 -3.33
CA ASN A 42 72.39 6.03 -3.26
C ASN A 42 70.93 6.00 -2.79
N PHE A 43 70.59 6.84 -1.81
CA PHE A 43 69.22 6.96 -1.32
C PHE A 43 68.29 7.53 -2.38
N ASP A 44 68.72 8.57 -3.10
CA ASP A 44 67.98 9.17 -4.21
C ASP A 44 67.82 8.16 -5.36
N ARG A 45 68.86 7.40 -5.69
CA ARG A 45 68.79 6.35 -6.72
C ARG A 45 67.83 5.23 -6.35
N GLN A 46 67.82 4.79 -5.10
CA GLN A 46 66.87 3.78 -4.62
C GLN A 46 65.44 4.33 -4.55
N SER A 47 65.28 5.57 -4.09
CA SER A 47 63.99 6.26 -4.00
C SER A 47 63.37 6.44 -5.38
N SER A 48 64.17 6.90 -6.35
CA SER A 48 63.75 7.10 -7.73
C SER A 48 63.26 5.79 -8.38
N LYS A 49 63.99 4.68 -8.19
CA LYS A 49 63.54 3.34 -8.65
C LYS A 49 62.23 2.89 -7.99
N ARG A 50 62.00 3.22 -6.71
CA ARG A 50 60.73 2.91 -6.02
C ARG A 50 59.57 3.76 -6.54
N PHE A 51 59.81 5.02 -6.86
CA PHE A 51 58.80 5.90 -7.44
C PHE A 51 58.39 5.45 -8.84
N GLU A 52 59.35 5.07 -9.68
CA GLU A 52 59.08 4.53 -11.02
C GLU A 52 58.25 3.23 -10.94
N LYS A 53 58.63 2.29 -10.06
CA LYS A 53 57.85 1.06 -9.81
C LYS A 53 56.48 1.31 -9.17
N TYR A 54 56.28 2.44 -8.48
CA TYR A 54 54.98 2.83 -7.94
C TYR A 54 54.10 3.47 -9.02
N GLU A 55 54.66 4.36 -9.84
CA GLU A 55 54.04 4.98 -11.01
C GLU A 55 53.51 3.91 -11.98
N GLU A 56 54.33 2.92 -12.34
CA GLU A 56 53.91 1.84 -13.24
C GLU A 56 52.75 1.01 -12.68
N ARG A 57 52.80 0.63 -11.39
CA ARG A 57 51.69 -0.08 -10.72
C ARG A 57 50.42 0.77 -10.63
N MET A 58 50.56 2.08 -10.55
CA MET A 58 49.42 3.01 -10.47
C MET A 58 48.79 3.26 -11.84
N LYS A 59 49.55 3.20 -12.93
CA LYS A 59 49.03 3.30 -14.31
C LYS A 59 48.00 2.20 -14.58
N GLU A 60 48.32 0.94 -14.28
CA GLU A 60 47.41 -0.19 -14.50
C GLU A 60 46.10 -0.05 -13.69
N LYS A 61 46.19 0.34 -12.42
CA LYS A 61 45.00 0.55 -11.56
C LYS A 61 44.13 1.73 -12.01
N ARG A 62 44.75 2.79 -12.55
CA ARG A 62 44.02 3.93 -13.12
C ARG A 62 43.31 3.54 -14.42
N GLN A 63 43.93 2.69 -15.23
CA GLN A 63 43.36 2.20 -16.48
C GLN A 63 42.16 1.28 -16.24
N LYS A 64 42.26 0.30 -15.31
CA LYS A 64 41.14 -0.56 -14.93
C LYS A 64 39.90 0.22 -14.47
N ARG A 65 40.08 1.25 -13.62
CA ARG A 65 38.97 2.11 -13.17
C ARG A 65 38.42 3.06 -14.23
N LYS A 66 39.18 3.33 -15.31
CA LYS A 66 38.68 4.09 -16.46
C LYS A 66 37.81 3.19 -17.33
N GLU A 67 38.28 1.98 -17.64
CA GLU A 67 37.53 0.98 -18.41
C GLU A 67 36.22 0.56 -17.71
N GLU A 68 36.24 0.37 -16.39
CA GLU A 68 35.04 0.03 -15.61
C GLU A 68 34.00 1.16 -15.66
N ARG A 69 34.42 2.42 -15.56
CA ARG A 69 33.52 3.57 -15.73
C ARG A 69 32.97 3.67 -17.13
N ASP A 70 33.80 3.49 -18.16
CA ASP A 70 33.36 3.55 -19.56
C ASP A 70 32.37 2.42 -19.88
N LYS A 71 32.56 1.21 -19.32
CA LYS A 71 31.59 0.10 -19.41
C LYS A 71 30.26 0.44 -18.74
N ASN A 72 30.28 0.97 -17.51
CA ASN A 72 29.06 1.35 -16.80
C ASN A 72 28.31 2.48 -17.54
N ILE A 73 29.02 3.46 -18.11
CA ILE A 73 28.42 4.51 -18.93
C ILE A 73 27.77 3.93 -20.19
N GLN A 74 28.45 3.01 -20.89
CA GLN A 74 27.84 2.33 -22.05
C GLN A 74 26.59 1.53 -21.69
N GLU A 75 26.55 0.88 -20.53
CA GLU A 75 25.37 0.15 -20.07
C GLU A 75 24.20 1.10 -19.77
N ILE A 76 24.47 2.24 -19.11
CA ILE A 76 23.47 3.28 -18.83
C ILE A 76 22.92 3.86 -20.14
N VAL A 77 23.79 4.19 -21.11
CA VAL A 77 23.36 4.71 -22.41
C VAL A 77 22.54 3.69 -23.19
N LYS A 78 22.90 2.40 -23.14
CA LYS A 78 22.11 1.33 -23.76
C LYS A 78 20.74 1.16 -23.09
N LYS A 79 20.68 1.21 -21.75
CA LYS A 79 19.41 1.17 -21.00
C LYS A 79 18.52 2.36 -21.34
N ASP A 80 19.05 3.58 -21.30
CA ASP A 80 18.32 4.82 -21.66
C ASP A 80 17.81 4.76 -23.11
N LYS A 81 18.58 4.20 -24.05
CA LYS A 81 18.16 4.02 -25.44
C LYS A 81 17.02 3.00 -25.59
N MET A 82 17.03 1.90 -24.81
CA MET A 82 15.93 0.93 -24.82
C MET A 82 14.66 1.49 -24.16
N GLU A 83 14.81 2.22 -23.06
CA GLU A 83 13.71 2.89 -22.36
C GLU A 83 13.07 3.96 -23.26
N LYS A 84 13.87 4.78 -23.96
CA LYS A 84 13.37 5.74 -24.95
C LYS A 84 12.62 5.07 -26.11
N HIS A 85 13.13 3.94 -26.62
CA HIS A 85 12.47 3.22 -27.71
C HIS A 85 11.18 2.50 -27.25
N LEU A 86 11.13 2.02 -26.00
CA LEU A 86 9.90 1.50 -25.39
C LEU A 86 8.87 2.62 -25.18
N ALA A 87 9.30 3.78 -24.67
CA ALA A 87 8.44 4.95 -24.52
C ALA A 87 7.87 5.41 -25.87
N GLU A 88 8.71 5.49 -26.91
CA GLU A 88 8.28 5.88 -28.26
C GLU A 88 7.29 4.87 -28.89
N LYS A 89 7.45 3.57 -28.61
CA LYS A 89 6.50 2.53 -29.04
C LYS A 89 5.18 2.59 -28.30
N ILE A 90 5.21 2.86 -26.99
CA ILE A 90 4.01 3.02 -26.16
C ILE A 90 3.25 4.28 -26.57
N GLU A 91 3.96 5.38 -26.87
CA GLU A 91 3.38 6.63 -27.37
C GLU A 91 2.71 6.45 -28.74
N LYS A 92 3.37 5.76 -29.69
CA LYS A 92 2.78 5.39 -30.99
C LYS A 92 1.61 4.41 -30.87
N GLY A 93 1.62 3.52 -29.87
CA GLY A 93 0.51 2.61 -29.55
C GLY A 93 -0.69 3.34 -28.95
N CYS A 94 -0.45 4.32 -28.08
CA CYS A 94 -1.48 5.13 -27.43
C CYS A 94 -2.13 6.14 -28.41
N LEU A 95 -1.35 6.69 -29.36
CA LEU A 95 -1.88 7.55 -30.43
C LEU A 95 -2.81 6.82 -31.41
N LYS A 96 -2.67 5.50 -31.58
CA LYS A 96 -3.60 4.70 -32.40
C LYS A 96 -4.90 4.33 -31.69
N CYS A 97 -4.93 4.35 -30.37
CA CYS A 97 -6.13 4.04 -29.57
C CYS A 97 -6.86 5.30 -29.09
N GLY A 98 -6.18 6.46 -29.06
CA GLY A 98 -6.74 7.75 -28.62
C GLY A 98 -7.57 8.51 -29.67
N CYS A 99 -7.63 8.07 -30.92
CA CYS A 99 -8.45 8.71 -31.97
C CYS A 99 -9.91 8.22 -32.02
N ALA A 100 -10.45 7.72 -30.90
CA ALA A 100 -11.88 7.40 -30.79
C ALA A 100 -12.67 8.41 -29.95
N LEU A 101 -12.09 9.11 -28.97
CA LEU A 101 -12.83 10.11 -28.19
C LEU A 101 -11.88 11.23 -27.75
N GLY A 102 -12.12 12.43 -28.27
CA GLY A 102 -11.22 13.56 -28.15
C GLY A 102 -11.02 14.09 -26.73
N GLY A 103 -9.85 14.70 -26.56
CA GLY A 103 -9.63 15.81 -25.62
C GLY A 103 -9.19 15.42 -24.22
N GLY A 104 -7.94 15.74 -23.90
CA GLY A 104 -7.48 15.90 -22.53
C GLY A 104 -6.50 14.83 -22.09
N VAL A 105 -5.33 15.30 -21.63
CA VAL A 105 -4.36 14.56 -20.82
C VAL A 105 -5.11 13.79 -19.73
N LEU A 106 -5.38 12.50 -19.95
CA LEU A 106 -5.78 11.65 -18.84
C LEU A 106 -4.52 11.37 -18.02
N PRO A 107 -4.48 11.74 -16.74
CA PRO A 107 -3.43 11.28 -15.86
C PRO A 107 -3.49 9.75 -15.88
N VAL A 108 -2.33 9.10 -15.93
CA VAL A 108 -2.17 7.64 -15.78
C VAL A 108 -2.92 7.09 -14.54
N TRP A 109 -3.30 7.97 -13.62
CA TRP A 109 -4.20 7.68 -12.49
C TRP A 109 -5.60 7.19 -12.91
N GLY A 110 -6.14 7.58 -14.06
CA GLY A 110 -7.47 7.17 -14.54
C GLY A 110 -7.57 5.71 -15.00
N LEU A 111 -6.49 5.15 -15.53
CA LEU A 111 -6.44 3.74 -15.97
C LEU A 111 -6.27 2.78 -14.79
N VAL A 112 -5.57 3.20 -13.73
CA VAL A 112 -5.49 2.43 -12.48
C VAL A 112 -6.78 2.62 -11.68
N SER A 113 -7.34 3.82 -11.58
CA SER A 113 -8.59 4.02 -10.84
C SER A 113 -9.80 3.37 -11.52
N GLY A 114 -9.92 3.44 -12.86
CA GLY A 114 -11.07 2.87 -13.58
C GLY A 114 -11.18 1.36 -13.48
N LEU A 115 -10.03 0.66 -13.50
CA LEU A 115 -9.99 -0.80 -13.29
C LEU A 115 -10.39 -1.16 -11.85
N TRP A 116 -9.93 -0.37 -10.87
CA TRP A 116 -10.26 -0.54 -9.46
C TRP A 116 -11.72 -0.22 -9.17
N TYR A 117 -12.29 0.86 -9.70
CA TYR A 117 -13.71 1.22 -9.53
C TYR A 117 -14.65 0.20 -10.19
N GLY A 118 -14.28 -0.35 -11.36
CA GLY A 118 -15.05 -1.40 -12.04
C GLY A 118 -15.07 -2.72 -11.27
N THR A 119 -13.91 -3.17 -10.76
CA THR A 119 -13.86 -4.33 -9.85
C THR A 119 -14.50 -4.04 -8.51
N TRP A 120 -14.43 -2.80 -8.01
CA TRP A 120 -15.10 -2.35 -6.77
C TRP A 120 -16.62 -2.48 -6.85
N LEU A 121 -17.24 -1.95 -7.91
CA LEU A 121 -18.69 -2.03 -8.07
C LEU A 121 -19.16 -3.48 -8.24
N GLN A 122 -18.40 -4.29 -8.96
CA GLN A 122 -18.68 -5.72 -9.14
C GLN A 122 -18.54 -6.50 -7.82
N TYR A 123 -17.47 -6.26 -7.06
CA TYR A 123 -17.26 -6.88 -5.75
C TYR A 123 -18.31 -6.44 -4.72
N LEU A 124 -18.68 -5.15 -4.73
CA LEU A 124 -19.78 -4.62 -3.93
C LEU A 124 -21.09 -5.36 -4.24
N SER A 125 -21.38 -5.63 -5.51
CA SER A 125 -22.57 -6.40 -5.89
C SER A 125 -22.50 -7.88 -5.48
N GLU A 126 -21.29 -8.47 -5.45
CA GLU A 126 -21.07 -9.88 -5.07
C GLU A 126 -21.31 -10.12 -3.57
N GLU A 127 -20.98 -9.15 -2.70
CA GLU A 127 -21.24 -9.28 -1.26
C GLU A 127 -22.57 -8.69 -0.80
N ALA A 128 -23.04 -7.62 -1.44
CA ALA A 128 -24.29 -6.96 -1.06
C ALA A 128 -25.49 -7.86 -1.33
N LEU A 129 -25.56 -8.48 -2.51
CA LEU A 129 -26.70 -9.30 -2.91
C LEU A 129 -26.93 -10.50 -1.97
N PRO A 130 -25.92 -11.32 -1.60
CA PRO A 130 -26.10 -12.37 -0.59
C PRO A 130 -26.55 -11.85 0.78
N ALA A 131 -26.13 -10.66 1.18
CA ALA A 131 -26.56 -10.06 2.44
C ALA A 131 -28.01 -9.57 2.39
N GLY A 132 -28.40 -8.95 1.27
CA GLY A 132 -29.80 -8.62 0.97
C GLY A 132 -30.69 -9.85 1.03
N ILE A 133 -30.28 -10.93 0.36
CA ILE A 133 -31.02 -12.20 0.37
C ILE A 133 -31.14 -12.76 1.79
N LYS A 134 -30.05 -12.81 2.57
CA LYS A 134 -30.10 -13.28 3.96
C LYS A 134 -31.05 -12.44 4.82
N ALA A 135 -31.04 -11.11 4.65
CA ALA A 135 -31.94 -10.21 5.36
C ALA A 135 -33.39 -10.41 4.93
N GLY A 136 -33.65 -10.51 3.62
CA GLY A 136 -34.96 -10.79 3.04
C GLY A 136 -35.55 -12.12 3.50
N LEU A 137 -34.75 -13.20 3.51
CA LEU A 137 -35.18 -14.50 4.01
C LEU A 137 -35.51 -14.46 5.50
N LYS A 138 -34.68 -13.78 6.31
CA LYS A 138 -34.92 -13.62 7.75
C LYS A 138 -36.24 -12.88 8.01
N GLU A 139 -36.47 -11.77 7.31
CA GLU A 139 -37.71 -11.02 7.46
C GLU A 139 -38.89 -11.80 6.89
N GLY A 140 -38.74 -12.49 5.76
CA GLY A 140 -39.79 -13.30 5.17
C GLY A 140 -40.27 -14.43 6.08
N LEU A 141 -39.37 -15.13 6.77
CA LEU A 141 -39.74 -16.13 7.78
C LEU A 141 -40.55 -15.51 8.95
N LYS A 142 -40.17 -14.30 9.38
CA LYS A 142 -40.93 -13.54 10.38
C LYS A 142 -42.31 -13.12 9.86
N GLN A 143 -42.41 -12.70 8.60
CA GLN A 143 -43.69 -12.34 7.99
C GLN A 143 -44.60 -13.57 7.82
N ILE A 144 -44.07 -14.72 7.40
CA ILE A 144 -44.82 -15.98 7.32
C ILE A 144 -45.39 -16.36 8.69
N LYS A 145 -44.60 -16.18 9.76
CA LYS A 145 -45.06 -16.36 11.14
C LYS A 145 -46.21 -15.41 11.51
N LEU A 146 -46.14 -14.15 11.10
CA LEU A 146 -47.23 -13.20 11.35
C LEU A 146 -48.50 -13.58 10.60
N ILE A 147 -48.38 -13.98 9.33
CA ILE A 147 -49.55 -14.37 8.52
C ILE A 147 -50.21 -15.61 9.12
N THR A 148 -49.44 -16.63 9.47
CA THR A 148 -49.97 -17.85 10.12
C THR A 148 -50.66 -17.54 11.45
N LYS A 149 -50.10 -16.62 12.25
CA LYS A 149 -50.76 -16.14 13.47
C LYS A 149 -52.07 -15.40 13.19
N ILE A 150 -52.13 -14.54 12.17
CA ILE A 150 -53.33 -13.78 11.82
C ILE A 150 -54.48 -14.70 11.39
N TYR A 151 -54.21 -15.68 10.53
CA TYR A 151 -55.25 -16.53 9.95
C TYR A 151 -55.63 -17.73 10.81
N ARG A 152 -54.69 -18.28 11.60
CA ARG A 152 -54.92 -19.51 12.38
C ARG A 152 -54.82 -19.32 13.89
N GLY A 153 -54.34 -18.17 14.36
CA GLY A 153 -54.18 -17.91 15.80
C GLY A 153 -53.11 -18.76 16.49
N THR A 154 -52.22 -19.41 15.74
CA THR A 154 -51.17 -20.27 16.31
C THR A 154 -49.84 -19.53 16.43
N ASP A 155 -49.16 -19.73 17.55
CA ASP A 155 -47.75 -19.36 17.74
C ASP A 155 -46.81 -20.58 17.58
N GLU A 156 -47.38 -21.78 17.45
CA GLU A 156 -46.66 -23.04 17.25
C GLU A 156 -46.27 -23.18 15.78
N ILE A 157 -45.00 -22.89 15.49
CA ILE A 157 -44.43 -22.87 14.14
C ILE A 157 -43.09 -23.61 14.19
N PRO A 158 -42.78 -24.47 13.20
CA PRO A 158 -41.51 -25.16 13.16
C PRO A 158 -40.35 -24.16 13.04
N VAL A 159 -39.21 -24.48 13.66
CA VAL A 159 -38.02 -23.65 13.56
C VAL A 159 -37.41 -23.81 12.16
N ILE A 160 -37.67 -22.83 11.30
CA ILE A 160 -37.09 -22.74 9.96
C ILE A 160 -35.95 -21.73 9.99
N THR A 161 -34.78 -22.14 9.51
CA THR A 161 -33.56 -21.31 9.47
C THR A 161 -33.31 -20.74 8.07
N VAL A 162 -32.58 -19.63 7.98
CA VAL A 162 -32.17 -19.03 6.70
C VAL A 162 -31.29 -20.00 5.91
N ASP A 163 -30.45 -20.80 6.59
CA ASP A 163 -29.55 -21.76 5.94
C ASP A 163 -30.30 -22.92 5.27
N GLN A 164 -31.40 -23.39 5.88
CA GLN A 164 -32.31 -24.37 5.26
C GLN A 164 -32.93 -23.80 3.98
N MET A 165 -33.37 -22.54 4.00
CA MET A 165 -33.92 -21.88 2.81
C MET A 165 -32.86 -21.75 1.69
N LEU A 166 -31.63 -21.35 2.04
CA LEU A 166 -30.54 -21.17 1.09
C LEU A 166 -30.04 -22.48 0.47
N SER A 167 -30.12 -23.60 1.21
CA SER A 167 -29.70 -24.93 0.74
C SER A 167 -30.48 -25.42 -0.48
N SER A 168 -31.66 -24.84 -0.74
CA SER A 168 -32.45 -25.13 -1.94
C SER A 168 -31.84 -24.60 -3.25
N GLY A 169 -30.92 -23.64 -3.18
CA GLY A 169 -30.39 -22.93 -4.34
C GLY A 169 -31.39 -22.02 -5.06
N LYS A 170 -32.63 -21.88 -4.56
CA LYS A 170 -33.70 -21.09 -5.20
C LYS A 170 -33.59 -19.59 -4.95
N PHE A 171 -33.00 -19.20 -3.82
CA PHE A 171 -32.90 -17.80 -3.39
C PHE A 171 -31.49 -17.27 -3.67
N THR A 172 -31.05 -17.32 -4.92
CA THR A 172 -29.71 -16.86 -5.33
C THR A 172 -29.73 -15.51 -6.03
N ASN A 173 -30.83 -15.16 -6.70
CA ASN A 173 -30.97 -13.92 -7.46
C ASN A 173 -31.99 -12.94 -6.85
N GLY A 174 -32.60 -13.31 -5.72
CA GLY A 174 -33.64 -12.53 -5.07
C GLY A 174 -34.49 -13.35 -4.11
N VAL A 175 -35.35 -12.67 -3.38
CA VAL A 175 -36.27 -13.27 -2.40
C VAL A 175 -37.69 -12.82 -2.72
N ASN A 176 -38.60 -13.78 -2.89
CA ASN A 176 -40.02 -13.55 -3.04
C ASN A 176 -40.76 -14.35 -1.96
N LEU A 177 -41.69 -13.69 -1.24
CA LEU A 177 -42.44 -14.30 -0.14
C LEU A 177 -43.25 -15.53 -0.59
N TYR A 178 -43.87 -15.49 -1.77
CA TYR A 178 -44.60 -16.64 -2.31
C TYR A 178 -43.67 -17.82 -2.59
N ASP A 179 -42.50 -17.56 -3.19
CA ASP A 179 -41.51 -18.62 -3.45
C ASP A 179 -40.97 -19.23 -2.14
N MET A 180 -40.85 -18.42 -1.09
CA MET A 180 -40.53 -18.90 0.25
C MET A 180 -41.60 -19.85 0.79
N VAL A 181 -42.87 -19.43 0.77
CA VAL A 181 -44.01 -20.24 1.23
C VAL A 181 -44.10 -21.54 0.43
N LYS A 182 -43.98 -21.46 -0.90
CA LYS A 182 -43.98 -22.61 -1.80
C LYS A 182 -42.83 -23.58 -1.52
N HIS A 183 -41.63 -23.07 -1.24
CA HIS A 183 -40.49 -23.91 -0.88
C HIS A 183 -40.70 -24.60 0.48
N ILE A 184 -41.21 -23.87 1.47
CA ILE A 184 -41.54 -24.42 2.79
C ILE A 184 -42.56 -25.57 2.63
N ASN A 185 -43.62 -25.35 1.85
CA ASN A 185 -44.64 -26.36 1.59
C ASN A 185 -44.08 -27.62 0.92
N ASN A 186 -43.28 -27.45 -0.13
CA ASN A 186 -42.92 -28.57 -1.00
C ASN A 186 -41.67 -29.33 -0.53
N SER A 187 -40.74 -28.64 0.15
CA SER A 187 -39.43 -29.19 0.49
C SER A 187 -39.29 -29.46 1.98
N LEU A 188 -39.78 -28.56 2.83
CA LEU A 188 -39.55 -28.66 4.27
C LEU A 188 -40.64 -29.45 5.00
N TYR A 189 -41.81 -29.66 4.39
CA TYR A 189 -42.89 -30.47 4.98
C TYR A 189 -42.43 -31.89 5.34
N ASN A 190 -41.76 -32.57 4.40
CA ASN A 190 -41.28 -33.94 4.59
C ASN A 190 -40.13 -34.03 5.62
N GLU A 191 -39.33 -32.97 5.76
CA GLU A 191 -38.19 -32.92 6.68
C GLU A 191 -38.62 -32.64 8.12
N LEU A 192 -39.60 -31.75 8.30
CA LEU A 192 -40.03 -31.26 9.61
C LEU A 192 -41.24 -32.04 10.17
N GLY A 193 -42.01 -32.68 9.28
CA GLY A 193 -43.20 -33.44 9.63
C GLY A 193 -44.36 -32.57 10.14
N GLU A 194 -45.52 -33.19 10.29
CA GLU A 194 -46.75 -32.51 10.73
C GLU A 194 -46.65 -32.08 12.22
N GLY A 195 -46.09 -32.94 13.08
CA GLY A 195 -45.83 -32.65 14.49
C GLY A 195 -47.02 -32.01 15.22
N ASN A 196 -46.74 -31.04 16.10
CA ASN A 196 -47.77 -30.15 16.66
C ASN A 196 -48.07 -28.94 15.76
N PHE A 197 -47.56 -28.92 14.52
CA PHE A 197 -47.61 -27.78 13.62
C PHE A 197 -48.73 -27.89 12.57
N SER A 198 -49.77 -28.68 12.84
CA SER A 198 -50.86 -28.93 11.87
C SER A 198 -51.51 -27.64 11.38
N GLN A 199 -51.78 -26.67 12.27
CA GLN A 199 -52.36 -25.38 11.90
C GLN A 199 -51.43 -24.55 11.01
N PHE A 200 -50.13 -24.61 11.26
CA PHE A 200 -49.15 -23.95 10.40
C PHE A 200 -49.16 -24.57 9.00
N TRP A 201 -49.11 -25.90 8.90
CA TRP A 201 -49.08 -26.60 7.62
C TRP A 201 -50.36 -26.43 6.82
N ILE A 202 -51.54 -26.50 7.44
CA ILE A 202 -52.81 -26.23 6.76
C ILE A 202 -52.82 -24.81 6.17
N GLN A 203 -52.25 -23.83 6.88
CA GLN A 203 -52.17 -22.48 6.36
C GLN A 203 -51.20 -22.36 5.18
N ILE A 204 -50.00 -22.94 5.29
CA ILE A 204 -48.99 -22.93 4.23
C ILE A 204 -49.51 -23.66 2.99
N ASP A 205 -50.14 -24.82 3.16
CA ASP A 205 -50.77 -25.58 2.08
C ASP A 205 -51.87 -24.76 1.41
N GLY A 206 -52.74 -24.12 2.19
CA GLY A 206 -53.79 -23.24 1.68
C GLY A 206 -53.24 -22.09 0.83
N MET A 207 -52.15 -21.46 1.25
CA MET A 207 -51.49 -20.38 0.48
C MET A 207 -50.94 -20.85 -0.87
N VAL A 208 -50.53 -22.11 -0.99
CA VAL A 208 -49.88 -22.64 -2.20
C VAL A 208 -50.87 -23.30 -3.14
N ASN A 209 -51.84 -24.04 -2.58
CA ASN A 209 -52.71 -24.93 -3.33
C ASN A 209 -54.15 -24.43 -3.44
N CYS A 210 -54.60 -23.51 -2.58
CA CYS A 210 -55.97 -22.98 -2.59
C CYS A 210 -56.07 -21.53 -3.07
N GLU A 211 -54.95 -20.80 -3.14
CA GLU A 211 -54.91 -19.40 -3.59
C GLU A 211 -54.17 -19.26 -4.93
N THR A 212 -54.62 -18.33 -5.77
CA THR A 212 -53.82 -17.90 -6.93
C THR A 212 -52.69 -16.98 -6.46
N ILE A 213 -51.61 -16.90 -7.23
CA ILE A 213 -50.48 -16.01 -6.94
C ILE A 213 -50.94 -14.55 -6.79
N ASP A 214 -51.88 -14.11 -7.63
CA ASP A 214 -52.41 -12.74 -7.58
C ASP A 214 -53.19 -12.47 -6.29
N MET A 215 -53.96 -13.45 -5.82
CA MET A 215 -54.72 -13.36 -4.58
C MET A 215 -53.79 -13.35 -3.37
N PHE A 216 -52.78 -14.22 -3.37
CA PHE A 216 -51.73 -14.23 -2.37
C PHE A 216 -51.02 -12.87 -2.28
N ASN A 217 -50.61 -12.31 -3.43
CA ASN A 217 -49.90 -11.03 -3.50
C ASN A 217 -50.77 -9.87 -3.01
N THR A 218 -52.05 -9.88 -3.33
CA THR A 218 -53.00 -8.85 -2.90
C THR A 218 -53.18 -8.88 -1.38
N ASN A 219 -53.42 -10.07 -0.82
CA ASN A 219 -53.66 -10.25 0.61
C ASN A 219 -52.40 -9.98 1.45
N ASN A 220 -51.22 -10.25 0.90
CA ASN A 220 -49.94 -10.15 1.61
C ASN A 220 -49.08 -8.97 1.15
N SER A 221 -49.65 -7.98 0.47
CA SER A 221 -48.91 -6.85 -0.12
C SER A 221 -48.00 -6.12 0.89
N THR A 222 -48.46 -5.90 2.11
CA THR A 222 -47.68 -5.28 3.19
C THR A 222 -46.53 -6.17 3.67
N HIS A 223 -46.76 -7.47 3.78
CA HIS A 223 -45.75 -8.47 4.15
C HIS A 223 -44.69 -8.60 3.05
N ILE A 224 -45.10 -8.58 1.78
CA ILE A 224 -44.19 -8.60 0.62
C ILE A 224 -43.32 -7.34 0.60
N ALA A 225 -43.91 -6.17 0.82
CA ALA A 225 -43.18 -4.90 0.88
C ALA A 225 -42.14 -4.90 2.02
N ALA A 226 -42.46 -5.50 3.17
CA ALA A 226 -41.52 -5.64 4.28
C ALA A 226 -40.32 -6.53 3.91
N VAL A 227 -40.54 -7.63 3.19
CA VAL A 227 -39.46 -8.50 2.69
C VAL A 227 -38.58 -7.76 1.68
N ALA A 228 -39.19 -7.08 0.70
CA ALA A 228 -38.45 -6.30 -0.29
C ALA A 228 -37.60 -5.22 0.39
N LYS A 229 -38.17 -4.48 1.35
CA LYS A 229 -37.45 -3.48 2.13
C LYS A 229 -36.27 -4.09 2.90
N ALA A 230 -36.45 -5.26 3.50
CA ALA A 230 -35.36 -5.94 4.22
C ALA A 230 -34.22 -6.38 3.29
N VAL A 231 -34.53 -6.75 2.04
CA VAL A 231 -33.50 -7.02 1.02
C VAL A 231 -32.70 -5.75 0.74
N GLU A 232 -33.38 -4.64 0.42
CA GLU A 232 -32.74 -3.35 0.14
C GLU A 232 -31.90 -2.85 1.32
N GLU A 233 -32.41 -2.93 2.54
CA GLU A 233 -31.70 -2.54 3.75
C GLU A 233 -30.46 -3.44 4.00
N GLY A 234 -30.56 -4.74 3.73
CA GLY A 234 -29.46 -5.68 3.84
C GLY A 234 -28.32 -5.40 2.85
N GLU A 235 -28.68 -5.09 1.60
CA GLU A 235 -27.73 -4.68 0.56
C GLU A 235 -27.05 -3.36 0.95
N ALA A 236 -27.85 -2.35 1.32
CA ALA A 236 -27.36 -1.02 1.68
C ALA A 236 -26.42 -1.07 2.90
N LEU A 237 -26.72 -1.90 3.90
CA LEU A 237 -25.88 -2.06 5.08
C LEU A 237 -24.50 -2.60 4.72
N LYS A 238 -24.41 -3.58 3.80
CA LYS A 238 -23.12 -4.09 3.34
C LYS A 238 -22.33 -3.09 2.52
N VAL A 239 -23.01 -2.35 1.64
CA VAL A 239 -22.38 -1.26 0.88
C VAL A 239 -21.84 -0.18 1.84
N ALA A 240 -22.58 0.16 2.89
CA ALA A 240 -22.17 1.13 3.89
C ALA A 240 -20.96 0.65 4.73
N GLU A 241 -20.96 -0.63 5.14
CA GLU A 241 -19.84 -1.25 5.87
C GLU A 241 -18.53 -1.18 5.05
N PHE A 242 -18.62 -1.52 3.77
CA PHE A 242 -17.47 -1.46 2.87
C PHE A 242 -16.99 -0.03 2.60
N ALA A 243 -17.92 0.93 2.41
CA ALA A 243 -17.59 2.35 2.28
C ALA A 243 -16.90 2.90 3.55
N ALA A 244 -17.34 2.49 4.73
CA ALA A 244 -16.71 2.85 6.00
C ALA A 244 -15.28 2.31 6.09
N ASN A 245 -15.08 1.02 5.80
CA ASN A 245 -13.75 0.38 5.85
C ASN A 245 -12.76 1.04 4.87
N THR A 246 -13.21 1.41 3.68
CA THR A 246 -12.35 2.02 2.65
C THR A 246 -12.00 3.47 2.99
N SER A 247 -12.91 4.21 3.61
CA SER A 247 -12.63 5.54 4.15
C SER A 247 -11.60 5.52 5.29
N LEU A 248 -11.61 4.46 6.12
CA LEU A 248 -10.63 4.27 7.19
C LEU A 248 -9.25 4.00 6.60
N LEU A 249 -9.17 3.13 5.61
CA LEU A 249 -7.92 2.81 4.92
C LEU A 249 -7.34 4.03 4.18
N SER A 250 -8.17 4.82 3.49
CA SER A 250 -7.70 6.02 2.80
C SER A 250 -7.16 7.06 3.77
N ASN A 251 -7.84 7.30 4.90
CA ASN A 251 -7.32 8.17 5.95
C ASN A 251 -5.98 7.69 6.50
N THR A 252 -5.84 6.38 6.73
CA THR A 252 -4.59 5.78 7.21
C THR A 252 -3.45 5.94 6.19
N ILE A 253 -3.74 5.72 4.90
CA ILE A 253 -2.78 5.91 3.80
C ILE A 253 -2.38 7.39 3.70
N ILE A 254 -3.32 8.32 3.77
CA ILE A 254 -3.05 9.77 3.72
C ILE A 254 -2.13 10.18 4.88
N VAL A 255 -2.40 9.73 6.11
CA VAL A 255 -1.53 10.03 7.27
C VAL A 255 -0.12 9.47 7.08
N SER A 256 0.02 8.25 6.54
CA SER A 256 1.33 7.65 6.23
C SER A 256 2.10 8.46 5.18
N VAL A 257 1.44 8.88 4.10
CA VAL A 257 2.05 9.72 3.05
C VAL A 257 2.49 11.07 3.61
N VAL A 258 1.66 11.72 4.42
CA VAL A 258 2.01 12.99 5.08
C VAL A 258 3.23 12.81 6.01
N ALA A 259 3.30 11.73 6.77
CA ALA A 259 4.45 11.42 7.62
C ALA A 259 5.75 11.25 6.81
N ILE A 260 5.71 10.53 5.68
CA ILE A 260 6.86 10.35 4.78
C ILE A 260 7.31 11.71 4.21
N LEU A 261 6.37 12.54 3.76
CA LEU A 261 6.68 13.87 3.22
C LEU A 261 7.37 14.77 4.25
N LEU A 262 6.93 14.74 5.52
CA LEU A 262 7.56 15.49 6.60
C LEU A 262 9.01 15.04 6.85
N ILE A 263 9.28 13.74 6.87
CA ILE A 263 10.64 13.19 7.03
C ILE A 263 11.54 13.63 5.87
N VAL A 264 11.05 13.55 4.64
CA VAL A 264 11.78 14.01 3.44
C VAL A 264 12.07 15.51 3.50
N LEU A 265 11.11 16.32 3.95
CA LEU A 265 11.28 17.77 4.08
C LEU A 265 12.36 18.13 5.12
N VAL A 266 12.38 17.46 6.28
CA VAL A 266 13.43 17.62 7.29
C VAL A 266 14.80 17.22 6.73
N MET A 267 14.89 16.09 6.02
CA MET A 267 16.12 15.64 5.35
C MET A 267 16.65 16.69 4.37
N ILE A 268 15.77 17.31 3.58
CA ILE A 268 16.12 18.39 2.64
C ILE A 268 16.64 19.62 3.38
N ILE A 269 15.99 20.05 4.46
CA ILE A 269 16.44 21.22 5.25
C ILE A 269 17.84 20.97 5.83
N ILE A 270 18.06 19.82 6.48
CA ILE A 270 19.37 19.44 7.03
C ILE A 270 20.41 19.40 5.91
N TYR A 271 20.09 18.78 4.78
CA TYR A 271 20.95 18.73 3.60
C TYR A 271 21.34 20.14 3.11
N LEU A 272 20.38 21.06 3.00
CA LEU A 272 20.63 22.43 2.57
C LEU A 272 21.52 23.18 3.56
N VAL A 273 21.29 23.04 4.87
CA VAL A 273 22.14 23.65 5.92
C VAL A 273 23.57 23.13 5.84
N LEU A 274 23.76 21.81 5.71
CA LEU A 274 25.08 21.20 5.57
C LEU A 274 25.77 21.63 4.28
N ARG A 275 25.04 21.68 3.17
CA ARG A 275 25.55 22.14 1.87
C ARG A 275 25.97 23.61 1.93
N TYR A 276 25.17 24.46 2.57
CA TYR A 276 25.47 25.87 2.78
C TYR A 276 26.74 26.04 3.62
N ARG A 277 26.87 25.31 4.74
CA ARG A 277 28.07 25.30 5.59
C ARG A 277 29.33 24.88 4.82
N ARG A 278 29.24 23.83 4.00
CA ARG A 278 30.37 23.38 3.15
C ARG A 278 30.79 24.46 2.15
N LYS A 279 29.84 25.08 1.44
CA LYS A 279 30.16 26.18 0.50
C LYS A 279 30.82 27.37 1.20
N LYS A 280 30.33 27.78 2.37
CA LYS A 280 30.94 28.89 3.15
C LYS A 280 32.37 28.57 3.57
N LYS A 281 32.66 27.33 4.00
CA LYS A 281 34.02 26.89 4.35
C LYS A 281 34.97 26.92 3.14
N MET A 282 34.50 26.53 1.96
CA MET A 282 35.31 26.56 0.74
C MET A 282 35.64 27.99 0.28
N LYS A 283 34.67 28.93 0.37
CA LYS A 283 34.91 30.34 0.03
C LYS A 283 35.98 30.98 0.93
N LYS A 284 35.89 30.77 2.24
CA LYS A 284 36.91 31.26 3.19
C LYS A 284 38.30 30.73 2.86
N LYS A 285 38.42 29.43 2.54
CA LYS A 285 39.71 28.84 2.14
C LYS A 285 40.31 29.51 0.89
N ALA A 286 39.48 29.82 -0.10
CA ALA A 286 39.93 30.49 -1.32
C ALA A 286 40.47 31.90 -1.07
N GLU A 287 39.86 32.66 -0.15
CA GLU A 287 40.35 33.97 0.27
C GLU A 287 41.70 33.88 0.98
N TYR A 288 41.87 32.95 1.93
CA TYR A 288 43.16 32.75 2.61
C TYR A 288 44.28 32.31 1.64
N THR A 289 43.99 31.46 0.65
CA THR A 289 44.99 31.09 -0.37
C THR A 289 45.39 32.25 -1.28
N LYS A 290 44.54 33.26 -1.46
CA LYS A 290 44.90 34.45 -2.24
C LYS A 290 45.85 35.35 -1.46
N LEU A 291 45.53 35.62 -0.19
CA LEU A 291 46.35 36.46 0.70
C LEU A 291 47.74 35.89 0.98
N LEU A 292 47.93 34.57 0.83
CA LEU A 292 49.20 33.91 1.09
C LEU A 292 50.15 33.89 -0.12
N ASN A 293 49.65 34.26 -1.30
CA ASN A 293 50.39 34.29 -2.57
C ASN A 293 50.75 35.73 -3.01
N GLU A 294 50.37 36.74 -2.23
CA GLU A 294 50.88 38.12 -2.29
C GLU A 294 52.05 38.28 -1.31
#